data_AF-A0A3C1TMV2-F1
#
_entry.id   AF-A0A3C1TMV2-F1
#
_cell.length_a   1.000
_cell.length_b   1.000
_cell.length_c   1.000
_cell.angle_alpha   90.00
_cell.angle_beta   90.00
_cell.angle_gamma   90.00
#
_symmetry.space_group_name_H-M   'P 1'
#
loop_
_entity.id
_entity.type
_entity.pdbx_description
1 polymer ?
#
loop_
_entity_poly.entity_id
_entity_poly.type
_entity_poly.pdbx_seq_one_letter_code
_entity_poly.pdbx_strand_id
1 'polypeptide(L)'
;GQFINPPKIIAIDVSKKALCVAKKNAQKHNVETEFLHGNLLEPIFQLSELRTKNTELIITANLPYITEQQFKQEPSIQKEPKLALVADNDGLALYEELLKQIATFHTYPPSGRVPLSSFLEIDPTQTDKIKILIKKYLPESNIEVKKDLAGLDRLVIIK
;
A
#
# COMPACT_ATOMS: atom_id res chain seq x y z
N GLY A 1 27.08 -20.43 -1.59
CA GLY A 1 25.65 -20.05 -1.56
C GLY A 1 25.58 -18.56 -1.83
N GLN A 2 24.74 -18.13 -2.77
CA GLN A 2 24.48 -16.70 -2.96
C GLN A 2 23.82 -16.18 -1.68
N PHE A 3 24.52 -15.31 -0.96
CA PHE A 3 23.91 -14.51 0.10
C PHE A 3 22.93 -13.56 -0.59
N ILE A 4 21.64 -13.89 -0.54
CA ILE A 4 20.60 -12.92 -0.87
C ILE A 4 20.64 -11.93 0.29
N ASN A 5 21.10 -10.70 0.03
CA ASN A 5 20.98 -9.64 1.02
C ASN A 5 19.49 -9.51 1.38
N PRO A 6 19.14 -9.43 2.67
CA PRO A 6 17.75 -9.22 3.06
C PRO A 6 17.20 -7.95 2.39
N PRO A 7 15.93 -7.95 1.96
CA PRO A 7 15.35 -6.78 1.32
C PRO A 7 15.35 -5.61 2.31
N LYS A 8 15.60 -4.39 1.79
CA LYS A 8 15.41 -3.16 2.58
C LYS A 8 13.90 -2.97 2.80
N ILE A 9 13.48 -2.95 4.06
CA ILE A 9 12.07 -2.74 4.43
C ILE A 9 11.88 -1.27 4.82
N ILE A 10 10.87 -0.62 4.22
CA ILE A 10 10.45 0.74 4.56
C ILE A 10 8.98 0.71 4.93
N ALA A 11 8.65 1.21 6.13
CA ALA A 11 7.29 1.37 6.60
C ALA A 11 6.93 2.86 6.66
N ILE A 12 5.78 3.22 6.09
CA ILE A 12 5.32 4.60 5.99
C ILE A 12 3.93 4.71 6.61
N ASP A 13 3.72 5.73 7.44
CA ASP A 13 2.42 6.00 8.04
C ASP A 13 2.28 7.52 8.32
N VAL A 14 1.07 8.04 8.17
CA VAL A 14 0.71 9.42 8.52
C VAL A 14 0.62 9.63 10.04
N SER A 15 0.53 8.55 10.81
CA SER A 15 0.41 8.55 12.26
C SER A 15 1.77 8.33 12.93
N LYS A 16 2.33 9.40 13.52
CA LYS A 16 3.52 9.28 14.38
C LYS A 16 3.35 8.30 15.53
N LYS A 17 2.13 8.15 16.05
CA LYS A 17 1.80 7.19 17.11
C LYS A 17 1.91 5.75 16.59
N ALA A 18 1.37 5.46 15.40
CA ALA A 18 1.48 4.15 14.77
C ALA A 18 2.95 3.80 14.49
N LEU A 19 3.73 4.74 13.94
CA LEU A 19 5.17 4.55 13.73
C LEU A 19 5.94 4.25 15.02
N CYS A 20 5.58 4.89 16.15
CA CYS A 20 6.21 4.62 17.44
C CYS A 20 5.94 3.18 17.91
N VAL A 21 4.70 2.70 17.75
CA VAL A 21 4.35 1.30 18.06
C VAL A 21 5.06 0.33 17.12
N ALA A 22 5.07 0.62 15.82
CA ALA A 22 5.72 -0.21 14.81
C ALA A 22 7.24 -0.33 15.05
N LYS A 23 7.91 0.77 15.45
CA LYS A 23 9.32 0.76 15.85
C LYS A 23 9.58 -0.15 17.05
N LYS A 24 8.73 -0.09 18.08
CA LYS A 24 8.84 -0.99 19.25
C LYS A 24 8.66 -2.46 18.86
N ASN A 25 7.73 -2.74 17.95
CA ASN A 25 7.52 -4.10 17.45
C ASN A 25 8.73 -4.59 16.63
N ALA A 26 9.27 -3.77 15.74
CA ALA A 26 10.47 -4.11 14.98
C ALA A 26 11.66 -4.40 15.90
N GLN A 27 11.88 -3.58 16.93
CA GLN A 27 12.89 -3.84 17.96
C GLN A 27 12.65 -5.14 18.72
N LYS A 28 11.42 -5.38 19.17
CA LYS A 28 11.04 -6.61 19.90
C LYS A 28 11.30 -7.87 19.07
N HIS A 29 11.08 -7.80 17.75
CA HIS A 29 11.20 -8.93 16.84
C HIS A 29 12.53 -8.97 16.07
N ASN A 30 13.47 -8.07 16.38
CA ASN A 30 14.78 -7.93 15.69
C ASN A 30 14.65 -7.82 14.16
N VAL A 31 13.68 -7.03 13.69
CA VAL A 31 13.46 -6.76 12.26
C VAL A 31 14.06 -5.40 11.92
N GLU A 32 14.96 -5.37 10.93
CA GLU A 32 15.50 -4.13 10.40
C GLU A 32 14.47 -3.47 9.47
N THR A 33 14.05 -2.25 9.80
CA THR A 33 13.02 -1.50 9.05
C THR A 33 13.27 -0.01 9.19
N GLU A 34 13.27 0.69 8.07
CA GLU A 34 13.27 2.14 8.02
C GLU A 34 11.83 2.66 8.16
N PHE A 35 11.62 3.70 8.96
CA PHE A 35 10.30 4.25 9.23
C PHE A 35 10.21 5.70 8.80
N LEU A 36 9.32 5.99 7.86
CA LEU A 36 9.10 7.34 7.33
C LEU A 36 7.72 7.84 7.73
N HIS A 37 7.63 9.11 8.06
CA HIS A 37 6.36 9.78 8.33
C HIS A 37 5.94 10.58 7.11
N GLY A 38 4.79 10.24 6.53
CA GLY A 38 4.26 10.93 5.37
C GLY A 38 3.07 10.20 4.78
N ASN A 39 2.52 10.75 3.71
CA ASN A 39 1.37 10.17 3.04
C ASN A 39 1.83 9.19 1.94
N LEU A 40 1.40 7.93 2.05
CA LEU A 40 1.65 6.89 1.05
C LEU A 40 3.12 6.86 0.57
N LEU A 41 3.37 7.04 -0.73
CA LEU A 41 4.71 7.00 -1.33
C LEU A 41 5.40 8.37 -1.39
N GLU A 42 4.82 9.45 -0.86
CA GLU A 42 5.46 10.77 -0.90
C GLU A 42 6.89 10.76 -0.34
N PRO A 43 7.19 10.11 0.80
CA PRO A 43 8.56 10.05 1.32
C PRO A 43 9.52 9.31 0.40
N ILE A 44 9.03 8.32 -0.36
CA ILE A 44 9.84 7.53 -1.30
C ILE A 44 10.32 8.39 -2.47
N PHE A 45 9.56 9.41 -2.86
CA PHE A 45 9.95 10.25 -3.98
C PHE A 45 11.26 11.01 -3.78
N GLN A 46 11.67 11.21 -2.53
CA GLN A 46 12.90 11.90 -2.14
C GLN A 46 14.12 10.98 -2.07
N LEU A 47 13.91 9.66 -2.11
CA LEU A 47 14.96 8.63 -2.01
C LEU A 47 15.43 8.23 -3.42
N SER A 48 16.45 8.93 -3.91
CA SER A 48 16.98 8.72 -5.27
C SER A 48 17.58 7.33 -5.47
N GLU A 49 18.08 6.70 -4.42
CA GLU A 49 18.64 5.34 -4.43
C GLU A 49 17.60 4.25 -4.75
N LEU A 50 16.30 4.53 -4.57
CA LEU A 50 15.22 3.58 -4.86
C LEU A 50 14.74 3.65 -6.32
N ARG A 51 15.26 4.60 -7.11
CA ARG A 51 14.86 4.84 -8.50
C ARG A 51 15.86 4.24 -9.50
N THR A 52 16.37 3.05 -9.23
CA THR A 52 17.33 2.37 -10.12
C THR A 52 16.72 1.11 -10.75
N LYS A 53 17.10 0.81 -11.99
CA LYS A 53 16.65 -0.40 -12.72
C LYS A 53 17.09 -1.73 -12.08
N ASN A 54 18.04 -1.68 -11.15
CA ASN A 54 18.56 -2.85 -10.45
C ASN A 54 17.79 -3.13 -9.15
N THR A 55 16.78 -2.32 -8.84
CA THR A 55 15.92 -2.47 -7.67
C THR A 55 14.55 -2.96 -8.11
N GLU A 56 14.05 -4.03 -7.49
CA GLU A 56 12.64 -4.40 -7.59
C GLU A 56 11.89 -3.75 -6.42
N LEU A 57 10.82 -3.00 -6.73
CA LEU A 57 10.00 -2.35 -5.71
C LEU A 57 8.72 -3.16 -5.47
N ILE A 58 8.59 -3.68 -4.25
CA ILE A 58 7.38 -4.38 -3.80
C ILE A 58 6.62 -3.45 -2.86
N ILE A 59 5.40 -3.09 -3.24
CA ILE A 59 4.50 -2.28 -2.43
C ILE A 59 3.44 -3.18 -1.81
N THR A 60 3.29 -3.12 -0.50
CA THR A 60 2.22 -3.79 0.24
C THR A 60 1.42 -2.74 0.98
N ALA A 61 0.11 -2.74 0.85
CA ALA A 61 -0.72 -1.77 1.55
C ALA A 61 -2.03 -2.41 2.02
N ASN A 62 -2.31 -2.26 3.31
CA ASN A 62 -3.64 -2.41 3.88
C ASN A 62 -4.09 -1.01 4.28
N LEU A 63 -4.77 -0.33 3.36
CA LEU A 63 -5.22 1.04 3.58
C LEU A 63 -6.63 1.05 4.18
N PRO A 64 -6.98 2.08 4.95
CA PRO A 64 -8.35 2.31 5.38
C PRO A 64 -9.31 2.22 4.19
N TYR A 65 -10.21 1.24 4.21
CA TYR A 65 -11.14 0.95 3.11
C TYR A 65 -12.61 1.02 3.54
N ILE A 66 -12.89 1.36 4.79
CA ILE A 66 -14.26 1.39 5.33
C ILE A 66 -14.92 2.71 4.92
N THR A 67 -16.20 2.66 4.56
CA THR A 67 -16.99 3.87 4.28
C THR A 67 -17.51 4.51 5.56
N GLU A 68 -17.90 5.79 5.49
CA GLU A 68 -18.58 6.45 6.63
C GLU A 68 -19.84 5.71 7.08
N GLN A 69 -20.56 5.10 6.13
CA GLN A 69 -21.78 4.34 6.41
C GLN A 69 -21.47 3.06 7.19
N GLN A 70 -20.46 2.30 6.77
CA GLN A 70 -20.03 1.07 7.46
C GLN A 70 -19.48 1.38 8.86
N PHE A 71 -18.69 2.45 9.02
CA PHE A 71 -18.18 2.87 10.33
C PHE A 71 -19.31 3.17 11.34
N LYS A 72 -20.41 3.78 10.87
CA LYS A 72 -21.58 4.06 11.73
C LYS A 72 -22.35 2.79 12.11
N GLN A 73 -22.27 1.74 11.31
CA GLN A 73 -23.05 0.50 11.50
C GLN A 73 -22.35 -0.54 12.37
N GLU A 74 -21.03 -0.43 12.58
CA GLU A 74 -20.24 -1.44 13.31
C GLU A 74 -19.61 -0.88 14.61
N PRO A 75 -20.21 -1.16 15.80
CA PRO A 75 -19.76 -0.62 17.08
C PRO A 75 -18.36 -1.06 17.51
N SER A 76 -17.88 -2.20 17.01
CA SER A 76 -16.55 -2.75 17.29
C SER A 76 -15.45 -1.86 16.71
N ILE A 77 -15.69 -1.27 15.54
CA ILE A 77 -14.73 -0.50 14.75
C ILE A 77 -14.73 0.98 15.18
N GLN A 78 -15.80 1.43 15.84
CA GLN A 78 -15.91 2.78 16.43
C GLN A 78 -14.91 3.06 17.56
N LYS A 79 -14.26 2.02 18.09
CA LYS A 79 -13.22 2.16 19.12
C LYS A 79 -11.85 2.56 18.55
N GLU A 80 -11.68 2.48 17.23
CA GLU A 80 -10.44 2.86 16.56
C GLU A 80 -10.53 4.28 15.97
N PRO A 81 -9.40 4.97 15.73
CA PRO A 81 -9.40 6.32 15.18
C PRO A 81 -10.10 6.38 13.82
N LYS A 82 -11.10 7.26 13.64
CA LYS A 82 -11.86 7.41 12.38
C LYS A 82 -10.96 7.56 11.14
N LEU A 83 -9.85 8.29 11.27
CA LEU A 83 -8.85 8.48 10.20
C LEU A 83 -8.18 7.16 9.75
N ALA A 84 -8.12 6.15 10.62
CA ALA A 84 -7.54 4.85 10.31
C ALA A 84 -8.54 3.91 9.61
N LEU A 85 -9.79 4.32 9.41
CA LEU A 85 -10.85 3.43 8.95
C LEU A 85 -11.62 4.00 7.78
N VAL A 86 -11.99 5.28 7.85
CA VAL A 86 -12.88 5.90 6.87
C VAL A 86 -12.09 6.47 5.70
N ALA A 87 -12.41 6.00 4.49
CA ALA A 87 -11.96 6.61 3.25
C ALA A 87 -13.15 7.09 2.40
N ASP A 88 -12.98 8.24 1.75
CA ASP A 88 -13.94 8.78 0.79
C ASP A 88 -13.99 7.92 -0.49
N ASN A 89 -14.93 8.23 -1.40
CA ASN A 89 -15.09 7.55 -2.69
C ASN A 89 -15.28 6.01 -2.55
N ASP A 90 -16.26 5.61 -1.73
CA ASP A 90 -16.54 4.20 -1.41
C ASP A 90 -15.33 3.45 -0.82
N GLY A 91 -14.49 4.14 -0.05
CA GLY A 91 -13.29 3.57 0.56
C GLY A 91 -12.08 3.47 -0.36
N LEU A 92 -12.14 4.04 -1.58
CA LEU A 92 -11.10 3.93 -2.59
C LEU A 92 -10.21 5.17 -2.74
N ALA A 93 -10.48 6.26 -2.02
CA ALA A 93 -9.71 7.51 -2.17
C ALA A 93 -8.19 7.33 -2.00
N LEU A 94 -7.77 6.59 -0.97
CA LEU A 94 -6.34 6.34 -0.71
C LEU A 94 -5.73 5.38 -1.75
N TYR A 95 -6.50 4.41 -2.27
CA TYR A 95 -6.05 3.58 -3.40
C TYR A 95 -5.88 4.40 -4.67
N GLU A 96 -6.78 5.34 -4.96
CA GLU A 96 -6.65 6.25 -6.10
C GLU A 96 -5.39 7.11 -6.00
N GLU A 97 -5.12 7.66 -4.81
CA GLU A 97 -3.91 8.44 -4.57
C GLU A 97 -2.64 7.59 -4.72
N LEU A 98 -2.62 6.38 -4.14
CA LEU A 98 -1.51 5.45 -4.26
C LEU A 98 -1.23 5.11 -5.74
N LEU A 99 -2.26 4.81 -6.52
CA LEU A 99 -2.11 4.49 -7.95
C LEU A 99 -1.58 5.67 -8.76
N LYS A 100 -1.99 6.91 -8.46
CA LYS A 100 -1.42 8.13 -9.06
C LYS A 100 0.06 8.27 -8.72
N GLN A 101 0.43 8.00 -7.47
CA GLN A 101 1.82 8.07 -7.02
C GLN A 101 2.68 6.98 -7.67
N ILE A 102 2.17 5.75 -7.80
CA ILE A 102 2.84 4.65 -8.53
C ILE A 102 3.04 5.04 -9.99
N ALA A 103 2.00 5.56 -10.65
CA ALA A 103 2.10 6.01 -12.05
C ALA A 103 3.18 7.10 -12.21
N THR A 104 3.23 8.06 -11.28
CA THR A 104 4.25 9.13 -11.25
C THR A 104 5.65 8.58 -11.01
N PHE A 105 5.79 7.55 -10.17
CA PHE A 105 7.07 6.88 -9.94
C PHE A 105 7.57 6.16 -11.20
N HIS A 106 6.63 5.58 -11.96
CA HIS A 106 6.91 4.75 -13.13
C HIS A 106 7.18 5.56 -14.41
N THR A 107 6.77 6.84 -14.47
CA THR A 107 6.81 7.59 -15.73
C THR A 107 8.21 7.92 -16.22
N TYR A 108 9.21 8.30 -15.40
CA TYR A 108 10.56 8.58 -15.93
C TYR A 108 11.69 8.59 -14.86
N PRO A 109 12.44 7.49 -14.69
CA PRO A 109 13.85 7.56 -14.28
C PRO A 109 14.76 7.57 -15.51
N PRO A 110 15.87 8.33 -15.52
CA PRO A 110 16.89 8.28 -16.58
C PRO A 110 17.45 6.86 -16.84
N SER A 111 17.30 5.96 -15.86
CA SER A 111 17.80 4.58 -15.87
C SER A 111 16.81 3.53 -16.41
N GLY A 112 15.62 3.93 -16.86
CA GLY A 112 14.55 3.00 -17.30
C GLY A 112 13.54 2.68 -16.19
N ARG A 113 12.50 1.93 -16.53
CA ARG A 113 11.40 1.56 -15.61
C ARG A 113 11.92 0.68 -14.47
N VAL A 114 11.56 1.05 -13.25
CA VAL A 114 11.79 0.22 -12.06
C VAL A 114 10.72 -0.88 -12.05
N PRO A 115 11.10 -2.17 -12.05
CA PRO A 115 10.13 -3.26 -11.85
C PRO A 115 9.36 -3.04 -10.55
N LEU A 116 8.03 -3.05 -10.63
CA LEU A 116 7.15 -2.75 -9.50
C LEU A 116 6.01 -3.76 -9.43
N SER A 117 5.78 -4.31 -8.25
CA SER A 117 4.58 -5.10 -7.95
C SER A 117 3.87 -4.53 -6.73
N SER A 118 2.54 -4.53 -6.75
CA SER A 118 1.73 -4.06 -5.61
C SER A 118 0.78 -5.14 -5.12
N PHE A 119 0.65 -5.25 -3.80
CA PHE A 119 -0.21 -6.18 -3.09
C PHE A 119 -1.12 -5.37 -2.16
N LEU A 120 -2.36 -5.18 -2.58
CA LEU A 120 -3.31 -4.28 -1.95
C LEU A 120 -4.42 -5.10 -1.30
N GLU A 121 -4.59 -4.97 0.01
CA GLU A 121 -5.75 -5.54 0.71
C GLU A 121 -7.00 -4.73 0.36
N ILE A 122 -8.17 -5.35 0.19
CA ILE A 122 -9.41 -4.64 -0.14
C ILE A 122 -10.60 -5.18 0.66
N ASP A 123 -11.67 -4.40 0.71
CA ASP A 123 -12.99 -4.95 1.01
C ASP A 123 -13.54 -5.72 -0.21
N PRO A 124 -14.21 -6.88 -0.04
CA PRO A 124 -14.75 -7.64 -1.16
C PRO A 124 -15.73 -6.85 -2.03
N THR A 125 -16.43 -5.86 -1.48
CA THR A 125 -17.37 -5.00 -2.22
C THR A 125 -16.66 -4.04 -3.18
N GLN A 126 -15.35 -3.87 -3.05
CA GLN A 126 -14.54 -2.94 -3.85
C GLN A 126 -13.93 -3.59 -5.10
N THR A 127 -13.97 -4.92 -5.25
CA THR A 127 -13.24 -5.67 -6.28
C THR A 127 -13.36 -5.07 -7.69
N ASP A 128 -14.56 -4.79 -8.16
CA ASP A 128 -14.75 -4.31 -9.54
C ASP A 128 -14.34 -2.84 -9.71
N LYS A 129 -14.62 -2.01 -8.70
CA LYS A 129 -14.26 -0.59 -8.71
C LYS A 129 -12.75 -0.39 -8.69
N ILE A 130 -12.03 -1.16 -7.86
CA ILE A 130 -10.56 -1.05 -7.80
C ILE A 130 -9.90 -1.53 -9.09
N LYS A 131 -10.43 -2.57 -9.77
CA LYS A 131 -9.94 -2.97 -11.11
C LYS A 131 -10.03 -1.85 -12.14
N ILE A 132 -11.18 -1.16 -12.19
CA ILE A 132 -11.38 -0.01 -13.08
C ILE A 132 -10.39 1.10 -12.74
N LEU A 133 -10.21 1.39 -11.46
CA LEU A 133 -9.30 2.41 -10.97
C LEU A 133 -7.84 2.09 -11.31
N ILE A 134 -7.41 0.84 -11.13
CA ILE A 134 -6.08 0.37 -11.52
C ILE A 134 -5.86 0.57 -13.02
N LYS A 135 -6.82 0.15 -13.86
CA LYS A 135 -6.70 0.32 -15.32
C LYS A 135 -6.69 1.77 -15.77
N LYS A 136 -7.34 2.68 -15.03
CA LYS A 136 -7.29 4.12 -15.29
C LYS A 136 -5.88 4.72 -15.13
N TYR A 137 -5.12 4.27 -14.12
CA TYR A 137 -3.80 4.84 -13.81
C TYR A 137 -2.61 3.99 -14.30
N LEU A 138 -2.81 2.68 -14.43
CA LEU A 138 -1.82 1.68 -14.80
C LEU A 138 -2.41 0.76 -15.90
N PRO A 139 -2.69 1.27 -17.12
CA PRO A 139 -3.44 0.53 -18.14
C PRO A 139 -2.79 -0.79 -18.56
N GLU A 140 -1.46 -0.81 -18.62
CA GLU A 140 -0.66 -1.98 -19.03
C GLU A 140 -0.47 -3.04 -17.93
N SER A 141 -0.91 -2.76 -16.70
CA SER A 141 -0.69 -3.68 -15.58
C SER A 141 -1.50 -4.96 -15.68
N ASN A 142 -0.96 -6.08 -15.21
CA ASN A 142 -1.74 -7.29 -14.99
C ASN A 142 -2.38 -7.26 -13.59
N ILE A 143 -3.65 -7.66 -13.50
CA ILE A 143 -4.42 -7.63 -12.24
C ILE A 143 -4.84 -9.05 -11.88
N GLU A 144 -4.49 -9.50 -10.69
CA GLU A 144 -4.93 -10.76 -10.10
C GLU A 144 -5.66 -10.48 -8.78
N VAL A 145 -6.77 -11.20 -8.53
CA VAL A 145 -7.52 -11.09 -7.27
C VAL A 145 -7.47 -12.43 -6.55
N LYS A 146 -7.03 -12.41 -5.29
CA LYS A 146 -6.98 -13.60 -4.42
C LYS A 146 -7.99 -13.48 -3.29
N LYS A 147 -8.54 -14.64 -2.94
CA LYS A 147 -9.48 -14.80 -1.84
C LYS A 147 -8.75 -15.07 -0.53
N ASP A 148 -9.33 -14.62 0.58
CA ASP A 148 -8.92 -15.04 1.92
C ASP A 148 -9.43 -16.45 2.26
N LEU A 149 -9.14 -16.93 3.47
CA LEU A 149 -9.59 -18.24 3.96
C LEU A 149 -11.12 -18.36 4.09
N ALA A 150 -11.85 -17.24 4.10
CA ALA A 150 -13.30 -17.21 4.10
C ALA A 150 -13.90 -17.22 2.68
N GLY A 151 -13.06 -17.27 1.64
CA GLY A 151 -13.49 -17.29 0.24
C GLY A 151 -13.87 -15.90 -0.31
N LEU A 152 -13.57 -14.83 0.44
CA LEU A 152 -13.89 -13.47 0.07
C LEU A 152 -12.70 -12.81 -0.64
N ASP A 153 -12.98 -11.99 -1.65
CA ASP A 153 -11.93 -11.25 -2.35
C ASP A 153 -11.24 -10.31 -1.36
N ARG A 154 -9.93 -10.47 -1.19
CA ARG A 154 -9.19 -9.76 -0.15
C ARG A 154 -7.91 -9.12 -0.64
N LEU A 155 -7.27 -9.69 -1.63
CA LEU A 155 -5.97 -9.23 -2.10
C LEU A 155 -5.98 -8.97 -3.60
N VAL A 156 -5.67 -7.74 -4.00
CA VAL A 156 -5.42 -7.38 -5.39
C VAL A 156 -3.91 -7.30 -5.61
N ILE A 157 -3.43 -8.02 -6.63
CA ILE A 157 -2.04 -8.03 -7.04
C ILE A 157 -1.94 -7.32 -8.39
N ILE A 158 -1.03 -6.34 -8.46
CA ILE A 158 -0.72 -5.57 -9.66
C ILE A 158 0.73 -5.88 -10.06
N LYS A 159 0.93 -6.28 -11.32
CA LYS A 159 2.26 -6.55 -11.92
C LYS A 159 2.46 -5.74 -13.18
#